data_AF-A0A7S2RRC6-F1
#
_entry.id   AF-A0A7S2RRC6-F1
#
_cell.length_a   1.000
_cell.length_b   1.000
_cell.length_c   1.000
_cell.angle_alpha   90.00
_cell.angle_beta   90.00
_cell.angle_gamma   90.00
#
_symmetry.space_group_name_H-M   'P 1'
#
loop_
_entity.id
_entity.type
_entity.pdbx_description
1 polymer ?
#
loop_
_entity_poly.entity_id
_entity_poly.type
_entity_poly.pdbx_seq_one_letter_code
_entity_poly.pdbx_strand_id
1 'polypeptide(L)'
;MFGRSRTQRFTDSNSNPGVGPGAYDLEKAEAALKTKAYQNVTLTSSQRFGQVGNENLGPGAYNIEESGSTVVAVKGSGELKPRQHGKGHPLKDFPFPAVGPAVGQSESDRLRKRLRQALHEKETLMEKCTLMKGTISKLEGSLARQEDYFTLKKREWRDRYSIAALNAAAQASRDNFENELSRQRLAVLLKNLELKKLVEERDSLKLEVFCTREESACEIAVLRDEVEHLRRHLDANDELEAIQVWGDGKLFDVFGVESECEEHGIDCDWQIERDMLQDHLMRAENSLESMHTVVFNLEQRMCEMYEELDCVGQRCLEYQAEAQGYQVQLRETEVLSRNLQERVCCLEETEREAASENATLTERVGEQTRLFRQLREQHDAEIYVLRQEQEAKEVADRELKEKQKAMQENMKSLVESLKKKDELVSENIKLA
;
A
#
# COMPACT_ATOMS: atom_id res chain seq x y z
N MET A 1 18.42 -36.41 27.52
CA MET A 1 19.72 -35.94 27.00
C MET A 1 19.50 -35.50 25.55
N PHE A 2 19.33 -34.21 25.29
CA PHE A 2 19.04 -33.68 23.95
C PHE A 2 20.28 -33.01 23.37
N GLY A 3 20.60 -33.37 22.12
CA GLY A 3 21.83 -33.01 21.41
C GLY A 3 21.90 -31.54 21.02
N ARG A 4 23.12 -31.01 21.09
CA ARG A 4 23.48 -29.63 20.73
C ARG A 4 23.38 -29.44 19.21
N SER A 5 22.54 -28.50 18.79
CA SER A 5 22.51 -28.01 17.41
C SER A 5 23.76 -27.17 17.13
N ARG A 6 24.40 -27.51 16.01
CA ARG A 6 25.68 -26.99 15.55
C ARG A 6 25.41 -25.70 14.76
N THR A 7 25.49 -24.54 15.41
CA THR A 7 25.53 -23.25 14.70
C THR A 7 26.84 -23.12 13.96
N GLN A 8 26.75 -23.20 12.63
CA GLN A 8 27.85 -23.00 11.69
C GLN A 8 28.11 -21.49 11.58
N ARG A 9 29.18 -21.01 12.24
CA ARG A 9 29.69 -19.64 12.06
C ARG A 9 30.47 -19.60 10.75
N PHE A 10 30.06 -18.75 9.82
CA PHE A 10 30.88 -18.34 8.69
C PHE A 10 31.78 -17.18 9.13
N THR A 11 33.05 -17.53 9.31
CA THR A 11 34.25 -16.67 9.37
C THR A 11 35.18 -17.29 8.34
N ASP A 12 35.91 -16.62 7.44
CA ASP A 12 36.25 -15.23 7.22
C ASP A 12 36.72 -15.09 5.76
N SER A 13 36.91 -13.83 5.35
CA SER A 13 38.04 -13.34 4.56
C SER A 13 38.32 -13.96 3.19
N ASN A 14 37.92 -13.24 2.14
CA ASN A 14 38.89 -12.91 1.10
C ASN A 14 38.68 -11.48 0.62
N SER A 15 39.75 -10.70 0.71
CA SER A 15 39.82 -9.27 0.43
C SER A 15 39.58 -8.96 -1.04
N ASN A 16 38.49 -8.25 -1.33
CA ASN A 16 38.40 -7.36 -2.48
C ASN A 16 37.81 -6.02 -1.99
N PRO A 17 38.63 -4.98 -1.78
CA PRO A 17 38.15 -3.67 -1.41
C PRO A 17 37.72 -2.95 -2.69
N GLY A 18 36.42 -2.85 -2.93
CA GLY A 18 35.94 -1.91 -3.94
C GLY A 18 34.69 -2.31 -4.69
N VAL A 19 33.63 -2.74 -4.02
CA VAL A 19 32.28 -2.57 -4.58
C VAL A 19 31.26 -2.54 -3.44
N GLY A 20 30.62 -1.39 -3.27
CA GLY A 20 29.57 -1.19 -2.27
C GLY A 20 28.34 -2.08 -2.54
N PRO A 21 27.43 -2.20 -1.55
CA PRO A 21 26.21 -2.98 -1.69
C PRO A 21 25.35 -2.36 -2.79
N GLY A 22 25.30 -3.02 -3.96
CA GLY A 22 24.68 -2.49 -5.18
C GLY A 22 25.45 -2.77 -6.47
N ALA A 23 26.64 -3.37 -6.39
CA ALA A 23 27.39 -3.74 -7.58
C ALA A 23 26.81 -4.98 -8.26
N TYR A 24 26.26 -4.77 -9.45
CA TYR A 24 25.85 -5.84 -10.35
C TYR A 24 27.08 -6.60 -10.86
N ASP A 25 27.14 -7.89 -10.52
CA ASP A 25 28.17 -8.82 -10.94
C ASP A 25 27.92 -9.25 -12.40
N LEU A 26 28.48 -8.49 -13.35
CA LEU A 26 28.29 -8.68 -14.80
C LEU A 26 28.69 -10.09 -15.27
N GLU A 27 29.69 -10.71 -14.65
CA GLU A 27 30.14 -12.07 -15.01
C GLU A 27 29.09 -13.13 -14.64
N LYS A 28 28.36 -12.96 -13.53
CA LYS A 28 27.26 -13.86 -13.17
C LYS A 28 26.04 -13.68 -14.07
N ALA A 29 25.77 -12.45 -14.52
CA ALA A 29 24.67 -12.18 -15.45
C ALA A 29 24.91 -12.82 -16.83
N GLU A 30 26.14 -12.78 -17.35
CA GLU A 30 26.49 -13.47 -18.61
C GLU A 30 26.43 -15.00 -18.48
N ALA A 31 26.83 -15.56 -17.34
CA ALA A 31 26.75 -17.00 -17.11
C ALA A 31 25.30 -17.52 -17.10
N ALA A 32 24.35 -16.72 -16.61
CA ALA A 32 22.92 -17.04 -16.63
C ALA A 32 22.31 -16.97 -18.05
N LEU A 33 22.82 -16.11 -18.93
CA LEU A 33 22.37 -16.00 -20.31
C LEU A 33 22.90 -17.13 -21.20
N LYS A 34 24.13 -17.62 -20.96
CA LYS A 34 24.71 -18.73 -21.75
C LYS A 34 24.07 -20.09 -21.47
N THR A 35 23.48 -20.30 -20.29
CA THR A 35 22.85 -21.58 -19.92
C THR A 35 21.44 -21.78 -20.50
N LYS A 36 20.75 -20.72 -20.93
CA LYS A 36 19.42 -20.82 -21.56
C LYS A 36 19.43 -20.93 -23.08
N ALA A 37 20.58 -20.75 -23.73
CA ALA A 37 20.68 -20.75 -25.19
C ALA A 37 20.80 -22.15 -25.85
N TYR A 38 20.94 -23.23 -25.06
CA TYR A 38 21.20 -24.58 -25.59
C TYR A 38 20.29 -25.68 -25.04
N GLN A 39 19.03 -25.39 -24.73
CA GLN A 39 18.02 -26.45 -24.58
C GLN A 39 17.22 -26.59 -25.88
N ASN A 40 17.73 -27.44 -26.76
CA ASN A 40 16.99 -28.01 -27.88
C ASN A 40 15.78 -28.77 -27.32
N VAL A 41 14.60 -28.14 -27.33
CA VAL A 41 13.33 -28.81 -27.03
C VAL A 41 12.92 -29.61 -28.27
N THR A 42 13.16 -30.92 -28.22
CA THR A 42 12.63 -31.88 -29.18
C THR A 42 11.14 -32.10 -28.89
N LEU A 43 10.26 -31.49 -29.68
CA LEU A 43 8.81 -31.73 -29.62
C LEU A 43 8.47 -33.03 -30.36
N THR A 44 8.51 -34.17 -29.66
CA THR A 44 7.89 -35.42 -30.12
C THR A 44 6.48 -35.53 -29.56
N SER A 45 5.49 -35.25 -30.40
CA SER A 45 4.07 -35.42 -30.10
C SER A 45 3.69 -36.91 -30.12
N SER A 46 3.43 -37.47 -28.95
CA SER A 46 2.64 -38.70 -28.81
C SER A 46 1.89 -38.66 -27.50
N GLN A 47 0.58 -38.37 -27.56
CA GLN A 47 -0.40 -39.12 -26.79
C GLN A 47 -1.83 -38.83 -27.25
N ARG A 48 -2.53 -39.93 -27.53
CA ARG A 48 -3.95 -40.05 -27.83
C ARG A 48 -4.77 -39.94 -26.54
N PHE A 49 -5.80 -39.09 -26.53
CA PHE A 49 -7.10 -39.22 -25.85
C PHE A 49 -7.98 -38.16 -26.56
N GLY A 50 -9.13 -38.42 -27.17
CA GLY A 50 -10.27 -39.24 -26.76
C GLY A 50 -11.46 -38.30 -26.61
N GLN A 51 -12.24 -38.13 -27.69
CA GLN A 51 -13.70 -37.81 -27.76
C GLN A 51 -14.32 -37.11 -26.51
N VAL A 52 -14.99 -35.96 -26.54
CA VAL A 52 -16.03 -35.42 -27.46
C VAL A 52 -16.21 -33.93 -27.07
N GLY A 53 -16.43 -33.02 -28.03
CA GLY A 53 -16.97 -31.69 -27.72
C GLY A 53 -16.40 -30.56 -28.56
N ASN A 54 -17.14 -30.23 -29.63
CA ASN A 54 -17.20 -28.98 -30.41
C ASN A 54 -16.07 -27.93 -30.37
N GLU A 55 -15.68 -27.57 -31.60
CA GLU A 55 -15.31 -26.22 -32.06
C GLU A 55 -13.93 -25.69 -31.66
N ASN A 56 -12.91 -26.22 -32.34
CA ASN A 56 -11.69 -25.47 -32.68
C ASN A 56 -11.37 -25.71 -34.17
N LEU A 57 -11.97 -24.91 -35.04
CA LEU A 57 -11.60 -24.82 -36.45
C LEU A 57 -10.47 -23.80 -36.57
N GLY A 58 -9.26 -24.28 -36.92
CA GLY A 58 -8.14 -23.41 -37.26
C GLY A 58 -8.38 -22.63 -38.57
N PRO A 59 -7.60 -21.57 -38.82
CA PRO A 59 -7.81 -20.68 -39.96
C PRO A 59 -7.49 -21.42 -41.26
N GLY A 60 -8.55 -21.78 -42.00
CA GLY A 60 -8.40 -22.46 -43.30
C GLY A 60 -9.56 -23.34 -43.75
N ALA A 61 -10.61 -23.55 -42.94
CA ALA A 61 -11.77 -24.33 -43.34
C ALA A 61 -12.97 -23.44 -43.68
N TYR A 62 -13.15 -23.12 -44.96
CA TYR A 62 -14.40 -22.55 -45.47
C TYR A 62 -15.35 -23.70 -45.81
N ASN A 63 -16.33 -23.97 -44.94
CA ASN A 63 -17.52 -24.72 -45.32
C ASN A 63 -18.48 -23.76 -46.04
N ILE A 64 -18.70 -24.00 -47.33
CA ILE A 64 -19.70 -23.30 -48.14
C ILE A 64 -20.94 -24.18 -48.19
N GLU A 65 -21.64 -24.36 -47.07
CA GLU A 65 -22.99 -24.94 -47.10
C GLU A 65 -23.86 -24.24 -46.05
N GLU A 66 -24.80 -23.43 -46.56
CA GLU A 66 -26.10 -23.02 -46.01
C GLU A 66 -26.36 -21.51 -46.13
N SER A 67 -26.91 -21.13 -47.27
CA SER A 67 -28.04 -20.19 -47.29
C SER A 67 -29.09 -20.71 -48.28
N GLY A 68 -30.33 -20.77 -47.78
CA GLY A 68 -31.48 -21.50 -48.32
C GLY A 68 -31.83 -21.20 -49.78
N SER A 69 -32.34 -22.22 -50.48
CA SER A 69 -33.77 -22.46 -50.71
C SER A 69 -34.33 -21.52 -51.80
N THR A 70 -34.58 -21.98 -53.02
CA THR A 70 -35.71 -22.86 -53.32
C THR A 70 -35.65 -23.38 -54.76
N VAL A 71 -35.97 -24.67 -54.92
CA VAL A 71 -36.81 -25.25 -56.00
C VAL A 71 -36.23 -25.21 -57.43
N VAL A 72 -35.74 -26.35 -57.94
CA VAL A 72 -36.46 -27.28 -58.85
C VAL A 72 -35.53 -28.46 -59.16
N ALA A 73 -36.10 -29.66 -59.04
CA ALA A 73 -35.52 -30.95 -59.34
C ALA A 73 -35.08 -31.13 -60.81
N VAL A 74 -34.21 -32.10 -61.05
CA VAL A 74 -34.18 -33.13 -62.13
C VAL A 74 -32.74 -33.67 -62.14
N LYS A 75 -32.46 -34.77 -61.41
CA LYS A 75 -32.56 -36.16 -61.88
C LYS A 75 -31.66 -36.43 -63.09
N GLY A 76 -30.56 -37.16 -62.88
CA GLY A 76 -29.91 -37.90 -63.96
C GLY A 76 -28.39 -38.00 -63.88
N SER A 77 -27.94 -39.07 -63.24
CA SER A 77 -26.76 -39.89 -63.58
C SER A 77 -26.12 -39.65 -64.95
N GLY A 78 -24.78 -39.60 -65.00
CA GLY A 78 -24.06 -40.00 -66.20
C GLY A 78 -22.69 -39.38 -66.39
N GLU A 79 -21.68 -40.23 -66.19
CA GLU A 79 -20.49 -40.34 -67.05
C GLU A 79 -19.54 -39.14 -67.20
N LEU A 80 -18.37 -39.34 -66.60
CA LEU A 80 -17.07 -38.87 -67.09
C LEU A 80 -16.94 -39.07 -68.61
N LYS A 81 -16.68 -37.99 -69.35
CA LYS A 81 -16.06 -38.06 -70.68
C LYS A 81 -14.88 -37.08 -70.82
N PRO A 82 -13.86 -37.47 -71.60
CA PRO A 82 -12.56 -36.82 -71.63
C PRO A 82 -12.53 -35.64 -72.60
N ARG A 83 -11.57 -34.74 -72.36
CA ARG A 83 -11.05 -33.73 -73.30
C ARG A 83 -10.97 -34.32 -74.72
N GLN A 84 -11.81 -33.83 -75.62
CA GLN A 84 -11.62 -34.00 -77.06
C GLN A 84 -11.10 -32.71 -77.67
N HIS A 85 -9.95 -32.83 -78.32
CA HIS A 85 -9.44 -31.91 -79.31
C HIS A 85 -10.44 -31.71 -80.46
N GLY A 86 -10.53 -30.46 -80.92
CA GLY A 86 -10.65 -30.09 -82.33
C GLY A 86 -11.85 -30.61 -83.12
N LYS A 87 -12.82 -29.72 -83.35
CA LYS A 87 -13.47 -29.58 -84.67
C LYS A 87 -13.71 -28.10 -84.93
N GLY A 88 -13.17 -27.63 -86.06
CA GLY A 88 -13.32 -26.25 -86.51
C GLY A 88 -14.80 -25.88 -86.70
N HIS A 89 -15.17 -24.71 -86.20
CA HIS A 89 -16.37 -24.05 -86.66
C HIS A 89 -16.11 -23.51 -88.06
N PRO A 90 -16.99 -23.80 -89.04
CA PRO A 90 -16.94 -23.12 -90.32
C PRO A 90 -17.21 -21.64 -90.10
N LEU A 91 -16.33 -20.84 -90.68
CA LEU A 91 -16.42 -19.42 -90.96
C LEU A 91 -17.84 -19.10 -91.48
N LYS A 92 -18.76 -18.72 -90.59
CA LYS A 92 -20.03 -18.10 -90.94
C LYS A 92 -19.88 -16.61 -90.70
N ASP A 93 -19.83 -15.89 -91.81
CA ASP A 93 -20.46 -14.60 -91.99
C ASP A 93 -20.08 -13.55 -90.94
N PHE A 94 -18.93 -12.94 -91.17
CA PHE A 94 -18.64 -11.59 -90.70
C PHE A 94 -19.81 -10.67 -91.08
N PRO A 95 -20.53 -10.06 -90.13
CA PRO A 95 -21.33 -8.91 -90.46
C PRO A 95 -20.34 -7.79 -90.80
N PHE A 96 -20.32 -7.39 -92.06
CA PHE A 96 -19.71 -6.15 -92.48
C PHE A 96 -20.14 -5.02 -91.52
N PRO A 97 -19.22 -4.17 -91.02
CA PRO A 97 -19.63 -2.95 -90.36
C PRO A 97 -20.33 -2.10 -91.43
N ALA A 98 -21.66 -2.07 -91.38
CA ALA A 98 -22.45 -1.15 -92.15
C ALA A 98 -22.03 0.27 -91.73
N VAL A 99 -21.21 0.90 -92.56
CA VAL A 99 -20.88 2.33 -92.48
C VAL A 99 -22.11 3.10 -92.94
N GLY A 100 -23.14 3.11 -92.09
CA GLY A 100 -24.21 4.09 -92.14
C GLY A 100 -23.80 5.30 -91.30
N PRO A 101 -24.13 6.55 -91.70
CA PRO A 101 -23.99 7.68 -90.80
C PRO A 101 -24.75 7.35 -89.52
N ALA A 102 -24.12 7.50 -88.36
CA ALA A 102 -24.76 7.33 -87.07
C ALA A 102 -25.92 8.33 -86.97
N VAL A 103 -27.09 7.89 -87.42
CA VAL A 103 -28.37 8.56 -87.26
C VAL A 103 -28.48 8.91 -85.79
N GLY A 104 -28.64 10.20 -85.52
CA GLY A 104 -28.46 10.80 -84.21
C GLY A 104 -29.09 9.96 -83.13
N GLN A 105 -28.28 9.53 -82.16
CA GLN A 105 -28.81 9.17 -80.85
C GLN A 105 -29.73 10.31 -80.44
N SER A 106 -31.02 10.01 -80.34
CA SER A 106 -32.01 10.98 -79.95
C SER A 106 -31.53 11.70 -78.69
N GLU A 107 -31.80 13.00 -78.53
CA GLU A 107 -31.44 13.70 -77.29
C GLU A 107 -31.95 12.96 -76.04
N SER A 108 -33.05 12.21 -76.21
CA SER A 108 -33.60 11.32 -75.20
C SER A 108 -32.63 10.22 -74.74
N ASP A 109 -31.81 9.64 -75.62
CA ASP A 109 -30.82 8.61 -75.26
C ASP A 109 -29.61 9.21 -74.53
N ARG A 110 -29.19 10.41 -74.92
CA ARG A 110 -28.14 11.16 -74.19
C ARG A 110 -28.59 11.52 -72.78
N LEU A 111 -29.84 11.95 -72.63
CA LEU A 111 -30.44 12.23 -71.32
C LEU A 111 -30.57 10.96 -70.47
N ARG A 112 -31.01 9.84 -71.06
CA ARG A 112 -31.06 8.54 -70.35
C ARG A 112 -29.68 8.09 -69.88
N LYS A 113 -28.63 8.28 -70.69
CA LYS A 113 -27.25 7.94 -70.30
C LYS A 113 -26.74 8.81 -69.15
N ARG A 114 -26.95 10.13 -69.21
CA ARG A 114 -26.62 11.05 -68.12
C ARG A 114 -27.38 10.73 -66.83
N LEU A 115 -28.66 10.38 -66.93
CA LEU A 115 -29.47 9.99 -65.78
C LEU A 115 -28.94 8.71 -65.14
N ARG A 116 -28.59 7.68 -65.93
CA ARG A 116 -27.97 6.45 -65.39
C ARG A 116 -26.63 6.73 -64.72
N GLN A 117 -25.81 7.58 -65.32
CA GLN A 117 -24.53 7.98 -64.72
C GLN A 117 -24.73 8.74 -63.40
N ALA A 118 -25.65 9.70 -63.36
CA ALA A 118 -25.97 10.44 -62.14
C ALA A 118 -26.55 9.55 -61.03
N LEU A 119 -27.36 8.54 -61.39
CA LEU A 119 -27.87 7.55 -60.43
C LEU A 119 -26.74 6.67 -59.88
N HIS A 120 -25.79 6.24 -60.72
CA HIS A 120 -24.64 5.47 -60.29
C HIS A 120 -23.67 6.29 -59.42
N GLU A 121 -23.43 7.55 -59.76
CA GLU A 121 -22.66 8.49 -58.92
C GLU A 121 -23.35 8.73 -57.56
N LYS A 122 -24.69 8.80 -57.54
CA LYS A 122 -25.46 8.89 -56.30
C LYS A 122 -25.32 7.61 -55.45
N GLU A 123 -25.41 6.42 -56.05
CA GLU A 123 -25.24 5.14 -55.35
C GLU A 123 -23.83 5.01 -54.75
N THR A 124 -22.79 5.32 -55.52
CA THR A 124 -21.41 5.30 -55.04
C THR A 124 -21.14 6.33 -53.92
N LEU A 125 -21.76 7.52 -53.98
CA LEU A 125 -21.70 8.49 -52.89
C LEU A 125 -22.45 8.01 -51.63
N MET A 126 -23.58 7.33 -51.81
CA MET A 126 -24.33 6.72 -50.70
C MET A 126 -23.51 5.61 -50.01
N GLU A 127 -22.83 4.76 -50.76
CA GLU A 127 -21.91 3.74 -50.24
C GLU A 127 -20.73 4.35 -49.49
N LYS A 128 -20.13 5.43 -50.02
CA LYS A 128 -19.09 6.18 -49.29
C LYS A 128 -19.62 6.76 -47.98
N CYS A 129 -20.83 7.31 -47.98
CA CYS A 129 -21.47 7.84 -46.78
C CYS A 129 -21.75 6.76 -45.73
N THR A 130 -22.19 5.56 -46.12
CA THR A 130 -22.40 4.45 -45.17
C THR A 130 -21.08 3.96 -44.58
N LEU A 131 -20.03 3.89 -45.39
CA LEU A 131 -18.69 3.51 -44.94
C LEU A 131 -18.11 4.55 -43.97
N MET A 132 -18.27 5.85 -44.27
CA MET A 132 -17.90 6.94 -43.38
C MET A 132 -18.66 6.88 -42.04
N LYS A 133 -19.98 6.64 -42.07
CA LYS A 133 -20.76 6.44 -40.83
C LYS A 133 -20.23 5.28 -40.00
N GLY A 134 -19.88 4.16 -40.63
CA GLY A 134 -19.25 3.03 -39.97
C GLY A 134 -17.91 3.39 -39.31
N THR A 135 -17.08 4.23 -39.95
CA THR A 135 -15.82 4.70 -39.35
C THR A 135 -16.05 5.67 -38.19
N ILE A 136 -17.04 6.56 -38.29
CA ILE A 136 -17.40 7.49 -37.21
C ILE A 136 -17.86 6.70 -35.97
N SER A 137 -18.76 5.73 -36.13
CA SER A 137 -19.21 4.90 -35.00
C SER A 137 -18.07 4.09 -34.36
N LYS A 138 -17.07 3.65 -35.14
CA LYS A 138 -15.87 3.01 -34.59
C LYS A 138 -15.03 3.98 -33.75
N LEU A 139 -14.83 5.21 -34.25
CA LEU A 139 -14.09 6.24 -33.53
C LEU A 139 -14.81 6.70 -32.26
N GLU A 140 -16.14 6.86 -32.30
CA GLU A 140 -16.96 7.15 -31.12
C GLU A 140 -16.83 6.03 -30.06
N GLY A 141 -16.86 4.76 -30.49
CA GLY A 141 -16.61 3.63 -29.60
C GLY A 141 -15.20 3.62 -28.99
N SER A 142 -14.18 4.00 -29.75
CA SER A 142 -12.80 4.16 -29.25
C SER A 142 -12.68 5.32 -28.25
N LEU A 143 -13.35 6.45 -28.52
CA LEU A 143 -13.36 7.62 -27.64
C LEU A 143 -14.02 7.30 -26.29
N ALA A 144 -15.18 6.63 -26.31
CA ALA A 144 -15.87 6.21 -25.09
C ALA A 144 -14.99 5.31 -24.20
N ARG A 145 -14.28 4.34 -24.79
CA ARG A 145 -13.33 3.48 -24.06
C ARG A 145 -12.17 4.29 -23.46
N GLN A 146 -11.74 5.36 -24.13
CA GLN A 146 -10.68 6.22 -23.64
C GLN A 146 -11.15 7.06 -22.44
N GLU A 147 -12.39 7.56 -22.47
CA GLU A 147 -13.02 8.25 -21.34
C GLU A 147 -13.18 7.32 -20.12
N ASP A 148 -13.61 6.08 -20.34
CA ASP A 148 -13.69 5.06 -19.29
C ASP A 148 -12.30 4.76 -18.68
N TYR A 149 -11.26 4.67 -19.51
CA TYR A 149 -9.89 4.50 -19.04
C TYR A 149 -9.42 5.67 -18.16
N PHE A 150 -9.69 6.92 -18.57
CA PHE A 150 -9.33 8.10 -17.78
C PHE A 150 -10.10 8.18 -16.46
N THR A 151 -11.38 7.82 -16.44
CA THR A 151 -12.17 7.81 -15.21
C THR A 151 -11.70 6.72 -14.25
N LEU A 152 -11.33 5.54 -14.74
CA LEU A 152 -10.72 4.47 -13.95
C LEU A 152 -9.37 4.92 -13.35
N LYS A 153 -8.47 5.47 -14.18
CA LYS A 153 -7.18 6.04 -13.72
C LYS A 153 -7.37 7.13 -12.66
N LYS A 154 -8.38 7.98 -12.80
CA LYS A 154 -8.70 9.04 -11.82
C LYS A 154 -9.22 8.47 -10.50
N ARG A 155 -9.86 7.29 -10.49
CA ARG A 155 -10.23 6.58 -9.26
C ARG A 155 -9.00 5.95 -8.61
N GLU A 156 -8.18 5.21 -9.37
CA GLU A 156 -6.91 4.64 -8.88
C GLU A 156 -6.03 5.69 -8.20
N TRP A 157 -5.88 6.87 -8.82
CA TRP A 157 -5.12 7.97 -8.23
C TRP A 157 -5.72 8.47 -6.92
N ARG A 158 -7.05 8.58 -6.82
CA ARG A 158 -7.72 8.95 -5.57
C ARG A 158 -7.53 7.90 -4.48
N ASP A 159 -7.59 6.63 -4.84
CA ASP A 159 -7.39 5.52 -3.89
C ASP A 159 -5.94 5.46 -3.39
N ARG A 160 -4.95 5.72 -4.26
CA ARG A 160 -3.55 5.84 -3.84
C ARG A 160 -3.32 7.01 -2.89
N TYR A 161 -3.91 8.17 -3.17
CA TYR A 161 -3.83 9.33 -2.26
C TYR A 161 -4.55 9.09 -0.94
N SER A 162 -5.69 8.40 -0.94
CA SER A 162 -6.41 8.07 0.30
C SER A 162 -5.63 7.07 1.15
N ILE A 163 -5.01 6.04 0.54
CA ILE A 163 -4.14 5.09 1.23
C ILE A 163 -2.92 5.81 1.82
N ALA A 164 -2.27 6.69 1.06
CA ALA A 164 -1.12 7.47 1.57
C ALA A 164 -1.52 8.38 2.74
N ALA A 165 -2.68 9.03 2.67
CA ALA A 165 -3.21 9.85 3.76
C ALA A 165 -3.55 9.02 5.01
N LEU A 166 -4.15 7.83 4.83
CA LEU A 166 -4.44 6.90 5.93
C LEU A 166 -3.14 6.39 6.58
N ASN A 167 -2.12 6.07 5.79
CA ASN A 167 -0.81 5.66 6.31
C ASN A 167 -0.13 6.78 7.08
N ALA A 168 -0.19 8.03 6.59
CA ALA A 168 0.34 9.19 7.30
C ALA A 168 -0.39 9.44 8.63
N ALA A 169 -1.72 9.32 8.65
CA ALA A 169 -2.52 9.44 9.87
C ALA A 169 -2.21 8.30 10.87
N ALA A 170 -2.05 7.07 10.39
CA ALA A 170 -1.66 5.93 11.22
C ALA A 170 -0.26 6.12 11.83
N GLN A 171 0.69 6.66 11.07
CA GLN A 171 2.03 6.96 11.56
C GLN A 171 2.00 8.06 12.63
N ALA A 172 1.28 9.16 12.40
CA ALA A 172 1.12 10.21 13.40
C ALA A 172 0.45 9.70 14.70
N SER A 173 -0.48 8.75 14.59
CA SER A 173 -1.08 8.10 15.76
C SER A 173 -0.09 7.24 16.54
N ARG A 174 0.83 6.54 15.85
CA ARG A 174 1.91 5.77 16.50
C ARG A 174 2.87 6.69 17.25
N ASP A 175 3.31 7.76 16.59
CA ASP A 175 4.25 8.71 17.19
C ASP A 175 3.65 9.39 18.43
N ASN A 176 2.35 9.74 18.40
CA ASN A 176 1.63 10.26 19.56
C ASN A 176 1.55 9.23 20.70
N PHE A 177 1.30 7.96 20.38
CA PHE A 177 1.24 6.89 21.38
C PHE A 177 2.62 6.62 22.03
N GLU A 178 3.69 6.59 21.24
CA GLU A 178 5.06 6.45 21.76
C GLU A 178 5.48 7.62 22.66
N ASN A 179 5.08 8.84 22.30
CA ASN A 179 5.31 10.03 23.11
C ASN A 179 4.56 9.96 24.44
N GLU A 180 3.30 9.51 24.43
CA GLU A 180 2.50 9.37 25.66
C GLU A 180 3.03 8.25 26.55
N LEU A 181 3.42 7.11 25.97
CA LEU A 181 4.08 6.03 26.69
C LEU A 181 5.40 6.50 27.35
N SER A 182 6.17 7.33 26.64
CA SER A 182 7.41 7.92 27.15
C SER A 182 7.16 8.88 28.32
N ARG A 183 6.08 9.68 28.26
CA ARG A 183 5.64 10.54 29.37
C ARG A 183 5.21 9.73 30.59
N GLN A 184 4.44 8.66 30.40
CA GLN A 184 4.04 7.77 31.50
C GLN A 184 5.25 7.10 32.15
N ARG A 185 6.22 6.62 31.36
CA ARG A 185 7.49 6.06 31.88
C ARG A 185 8.27 7.09 32.69
N LEU A 186 8.37 8.33 32.21
CA LEU A 186 9.04 9.41 32.94
C LEU A 186 8.33 9.72 34.27
N ALA A 187 6.99 9.75 34.28
CA ALA A 187 6.20 9.98 35.49
C ALA A 187 6.43 8.89 36.55
N VAL A 188 6.49 7.62 36.14
CA VAL A 188 6.82 6.51 37.04
C VAL A 188 8.24 6.64 37.60
N LEU A 189 9.22 7.01 36.77
CA LEU A 189 10.60 7.24 37.22
C LEU A 189 10.70 8.39 38.23
N LEU A 190 9.96 9.49 38.02
CA LEU A 190 9.91 10.60 38.97
C LEU A 190 9.30 10.17 40.32
N LYS A 191 8.19 9.44 40.31
CA LYS A 191 7.60 8.87 41.54
C LYS A 191 8.54 7.92 42.27
N ASN A 192 9.29 7.10 41.53
CA ASN A 192 10.30 6.21 42.13
C ASN A 192 11.46 6.99 42.78
N LEU A 193 11.82 8.15 42.23
CA LEU A 193 12.82 9.03 42.85
C LEU A 193 12.27 9.70 44.11
N GLU A 194 11.01 10.14 44.11
CA GLU A 194 10.34 10.66 45.31
C GLU A 194 10.27 9.60 46.41
N LEU A 195 9.88 8.37 46.07
CA LEU A 195 9.88 7.23 46.98
C LEU A 195 11.27 6.95 47.57
N LYS A 196 12.33 7.00 46.77
CA LYS A 196 13.70 6.83 47.26
C LYS A 196 14.07 7.88 48.29
N LYS A 197 13.72 9.16 48.05
CA LYS A 197 13.94 10.24 49.03
C LYS A 197 13.20 9.98 50.34
N LEU A 198 11.93 9.59 50.28
CA LEU A 198 11.15 9.26 51.48
C LEU A 198 11.74 8.07 52.25
N VAL A 199 12.27 7.06 51.55
CA VAL A 199 12.95 5.93 52.18
C VAL A 199 14.27 6.36 52.85
N GLU A 200 15.05 7.22 52.21
CA GLU A 200 16.27 7.80 52.79
C GLU A 200 15.96 8.67 54.01
N GLU A 201 14.92 9.51 53.95
CA GLU A 201 14.42 10.31 55.08
C GLU A 201 13.95 9.43 56.24
N ARG A 202 13.19 8.36 55.95
CA ARG A 202 12.78 7.38 56.96
C ARG A 202 13.98 6.72 57.63
N ASP A 203 14.99 6.32 56.86
CA ASP A 203 16.17 5.64 57.41
C ASP A 203 17.03 6.60 58.24
N SER A 204 17.10 7.88 57.85
CA SER A 204 17.68 8.95 58.67
C SER A 204 16.93 9.14 59.99
N LEU A 205 15.60 9.24 59.93
CA LEU A 205 14.74 9.39 61.11
C LEU A 205 14.80 8.16 62.02
N LYS A 206 14.88 6.94 61.46
CA LYS A 206 15.09 5.72 62.25
C LYS A 206 16.40 5.78 63.02
N LEU A 207 17.48 6.27 62.39
CA LEU A 207 18.76 6.46 63.08
C LEU A 207 18.64 7.51 64.19
N GLU A 208 18.00 8.64 63.94
CA GLU A 208 17.78 9.69 64.95
C GLU A 208 16.92 9.19 66.11
N VAL A 209 15.82 8.48 65.85
CA VAL A 209 14.97 7.87 66.88
C VAL A 209 15.73 6.81 67.65
N PHE A 210 16.55 5.99 66.99
CA PHE A 210 17.35 4.97 67.69
C PHE A 210 18.41 5.62 68.59
N CYS A 211 19.16 6.61 68.09
CA CYS A 211 20.16 7.35 68.86
C CYS A 211 19.52 8.10 70.03
N THR A 212 18.44 8.84 69.80
CA THR A 212 17.72 9.54 70.86
C THR A 212 17.09 8.58 71.85
N ARG A 213 16.60 7.40 71.44
CA ARG A 213 16.03 6.41 72.36
C ARG A 213 17.12 5.76 73.23
N GLU A 214 18.30 5.49 72.71
CA GLU A 214 19.42 4.99 73.52
C GLU A 214 19.97 6.07 74.47
N GLU A 215 20.17 7.29 73.97
CA GLU A 215 20.64 8.43 74.78
C GLU A 215 19.61 8.81 75.85
N SER A 216 18.34 8.96 75.49
CA SER A 216 17.26 9.24 76.43
C SER A 216 16.96 8.07 77.34
N ALA A 217 17.11 6.80 76.93
CA ALA A 217 16.95 5.67 77.85
C ALA A 217 18.03 5.69 78.93
N CYS A 218 19.26 6.05 78.58
CA CYS A 218 20.34 6.26 79.55
C CYS A 218 20.07 7.45 80.46
N GLU A 219 19.70 8.62 79.91
CA GLU A 219 19.36 9.81 80.72
C GLU A 219 18.12 9.59 81.61
N ILE A 220 17.08 8.94 81.09
CA ILE A 220 15.88 8.57 81.84
C ILE A 220 16.23 7.58 82.96
N ALA A 221 17.09 6.60 82.71
CA ALA A 221 17.53 5.68 83.75
C ALA A 221 18.30 6.40 84.87
N VAL A 222 19.22 7.31 84.50
CA VAL A 222 19.98 8.13 85.46
C VAL A 222 19.05 9.05 86.25
N LEU A 223 18.15 9.78 85.58
CA LEU A 223 17.18 10.65 86.24
C LEU A 223 16.21 9.87 87.11
N ARG A 224 15.81 8.65 86.72
CA ARG A 224 14.94 7.80 87.52
C ARG A 224 15.64 7.33 88.79
N ASP A 225 16.90 6.91 88.67
CA ASP A 225 17.72 6.55 89.83
C ASP A 225 17.96 7.75 90.75
N GLU A 226 18.18 8.94 90.18
CA GLU A 226 18.34 10.20 90.92
C GLU A 226 17.05 10.61 91.62
N VAL A 227 15.90 10.55 90.95
CA VAL A 227 14.58 10.80 91.55
C VAL A 227 14.26 9.79 92.65
N GLU A 228 14.54 8.50 92.45
CA GLU A 228 14.38 7.50 93.50
C GLU A 228 15.33 7.74 94.67
N HIS A 229 16.57 8.15 94.42
CA HIS A 229 17.52 8.50 95.47
C HIS A 229 17.06 9.72 96.28
N LEU A 230 16.59 10.77 95.60
CA LEU A 230 16.02 11.97 96.22
C LEU A 230 14.78 11.64 97.04
N ARG A 231 13.87 10.80 96.52
CA ARG A 231 12.70 10.31 97.26
C ARG A 231 13.09 9.55 98.51
N ARG A 232 14.05 8.62 98.42
CA ARG A 232 14.56 7.89 99.59
C ARG A 232 15.19 8.82 100.63
N HIS A 233 15.85 9.90 100.20
CA HIS A 233 16.41 10.91 101.11
C HIS A 233 15.32 11.74 101.79
N LEU A 234 14.29 12.14 101.05
CA LEU A 234 13.10 12.81 101.60
C LEU A 234 12.37 11.91 102.60
N ASP A 235 12.10 10.65 102.24
CA ASP A 235 11.46 9.66 103.12
C ASP A 235 12.29 9.42 104.39
N ALA A 236 13.63 9.36 104.28
CA ALA A 236 14.52 9.23 105.43
C ALA A 236 14.54 10.48 106.32
N ASN A 237 14.39 11.68 105.75
CA ASN A 237 14.25 12.92 106.51
C ASN A 237 12.89 13.00 107.23
N ASP A 238 11.81 12.55 106.59
CA ASP A 238 10.50 12.43 107.22
C ASP A 238 10.51 11.38 108.36
N GLU A 239 11.30 10.31 108.22
CA GLU A 239 11.55 9.35 109.31
C GLU A 239 12.41 9.92 110.45
N LEU A 240 13.34 10.84 110.16
CA LEU A 240 14.11 11.58 111.17
C LEU A 240 13.23 12.57 111.95
N GLU A 241 12.25 13.21 111.31
CA GLU A 241 11.20 13.99 111.98
C GLU A 241 10.37 13.13 112.95
N ALA A 242 10.26 11.82 112.70
CA ALA A 242 9.54 10.87 113.56
C ALA A 242 10.36 10.30 114.74
N ILE A 243 11.67 10.58 114.83
CA ILE A 243 12.48 10.15 115.98
C ILE A 243 12.15 11.01 117.20
N GLN A 244 11.32 10.48 118.09
CA GLN A 244 11.16 11.01 119.45
C GLN A 244 12.52 10.99 120.17
N VAL A 245 13.07 12.17 120.44
CA VAL A 245 14.27 12.33 121.24
C VAL A 245 13.97 11.90 122.68
N TRP A 246 14.42 10.72 123.07
CA TRP A 246 14.43 10.29 124.47
C TRP A 246 15.57 11.00 125.23
N GLY A 247 15.28 12.20 125.71
CA GLY A 247 16.10 12.91 126.70
C GLY A 247 15.43 12.84 128.08
N ASP A 248 16.10 12.22 129.04
CA ASP A 248 15.79 12.26 130.49
C ASP A 248 14.32 11.99 130.90
N GLY A 249 13.71 10.96 130.32
CA GLY A 249 12.51 10.34 130.88
C GLY A 249 11.19 11.12 130.68
N LYS A 250 11.12 12.03 129.70
CA LYS A 250 9.85 12.59 129.20
C LYS A 250 9.78 12.46 127.69
N LEU A 251 8.66 11.89 127.22
CA LEU A 251 8.26 11.93 125.81
C LEU A 251 7.94 13.39 125.49
N PHE A 252 8.75 14.04 124.65
CA PHE A 252 8.36 15.31 124.03
C PHE A 252 7.83 14.98 122.63
N ASP A 253 6.58 15.35 122.36
CA ASP A 253 6.08 15.41 121.00
C ASP A 253 6.80 16.57 120.30
N VAL A 254 7.62 16.25 119.30
CA VAL A 254 8.45 17.21 118.55
C VAL A 254 7.60 18.21 117.74
N PHE A 255 6.29 17.97 117.60
CA PHE A 255 5.36 18.87 116.91
C PHE A 255 5.06 20.20 117.64
N GLY A 256 5.73 20.51 118.74
CA GLY A 256 5.56 21.76 119.49
C GLY A 256 6.70 22.78 119.40
N VAL A 257 7.79 22.49 118.67
CA VAL A 257 9.03 23.31 118.71
C VAL A 257 9.07 24.41 117.64
N GLU A 258 8.10 24.49 116.73
CA GLU A 258 8.05 25.56 115.72
C GLU A 258 7.91 26.97 116.33
N SER A 259 7.38 27.11 117.55
CA SER A 259 7.15 28.42 118.15
C SER A 259 8.31 29.03 118.95
N GLU A 260 9.39 28.28 119.24
CA GLU A 260 10.55 28.80 120.00
C GLU A 260 11.81 29.02 119.14
N CYS A 261 11.87 28.47 117.92
CA CYS A 261 13.00 28.68 117.01
C CYS A 261 13.05 30.09 116.39
N GLU A 262 11.91 30.78 116.26
CA GLU A 262 11.88 32.18 115.76
C GLU A 262 12.56 33.17 116.71
N GLU A 263 12.67 32.85 118.01
CA GLU A 263 13.23 33.78 119.00
C GLU A 263 14.77 33.76 119.07
N HIS A 264 15.42 32.77 118.45
CA HIS A 264 16.88 32.56 118.54
C HIS A 264 17.64 32.77 117.22
N GLY A 265 16.97 33.10 116.12
CA GLY A 265 17.62 33.39 114.84
C GLY A 265 18.48 32.24 114.31
N ILE A 266 18.13 31.00 114.68
CA ILE A 266 18.73 29.81 114.11
C ILE A 266 17.95 29.54 112.83
N ASP A 267 18.49 30.03 111.71
CA ASP A 267 17.94 29.76 110.38
C ASP A 267 17.82 28.25 110.20
N CYS A 268 16.60 27.80 109.87
CA CYS A 268 16.27 26.41 109.61
C CYS A 268 16.90 25.98 108.27
N ASP A 269 18.21 25.75 108.26
CA ASP A 269 18.97 25.29 107.08
C ASP A 269 18.36 24.03 106.44
N TRP A 270 17.71 23.18 107.24
CA TRP A 270 17.05 21.95 106.79
C TRP A 270 15.84 22.20 105.88
N GLN A 271 15.12 23.31 106.09
CA GLN A 271 13.92 23.64 105.30
C GLN A 271 14.30 24.17 103.92
N ILE A 272 15.41 24.91 103.85
CA ILE A 272 16.03 25.37 102.59
C ILE A 272 16.53 24.16 101.80
N GLU A 273 17.16 23.18 102.44
CA GLU A 273 17.58 21.92 101.80
C GLU A 273 16.37 21.13 101.25
N ARG A 274 15.28 21.01 102.03
CA ARG A 274 14.04 20.35 101.60
C ARG A 274 13.42 21.02 100.37
N ASP A 275 13.29 22.35 100.39
CA ASP A 275 12.73 23.12 99.27
C ASP A 275 13.61 23.01 98.02
N MET A 276 14.94 23.03 98.16
CA MET A 276 15.87 22.80 97.05
C MET A 276 15.72 21.39 96.47
N LEU A 277 15.63 20.35 97.31
CA LEU A 277 15.43 18.96 96.86
C LEU A 277 14.09 18.80 96.13
N GLN A 278 13.03 19.45 96.61
CA GLN A 278 11.70 19.40 96.00
C GLN A 278 11.64 20.15 94.66
N ASP A 279 12.34 21.28 94.53
CA ASP A 279 12.47 22.00 93.26
C ASP A 279 13.32 21.21 92.25
N HIS A 280 14.40 20.54 92.69
CA HIS A 280 15.18 19.62 91.86
C HIS A 280 14.34 18.43 91.37
N LEU A 281 13.51 17.85 92.24
CA LEU A 281 12.59 16.76 91.89
C LEU A 281 11.56 17.21 90.84
N MET A 282 10.94 18.38 91.04
CA MET A 282 10.00 18.97 90.08
C MET A 282 10.65 19.24 88.72
N ARG A 283 11.89 19.74 88.68
CA ARG A 283 12.62 19.94 87.41
C ARG A 283 12.93 18.60 86.72
N ALA A 284 13.32 17.58 87.47
CA ALA A 284 13.59 16.25 86.93
C ALA A 284 12.32 15.60 86.35
N GLU A 285 11.19 15.68 87.07
CA GLU A 285 9.90 15.15 86.61
C GLU A 285 9.39 15.88 85.35
N ASN A 286 9.47 17.21 85.31
CA ASN A 286 9.14 17.99 84.12
C ASN A 286 10.04 17.66 82.91
N SER A 287 11.34 17.42 83.14
CA SER A 287 12.28 17.00 82.10
C SER A 287 11.93 15.61 81.56
N LEU A 288 11.53 14.69 82.43
CA LEU A 288 11.10 13.34 82.07
C LEU A 288 9.83 13.37 81.21
N GLU A 289 8.86 14.20 81.58
CA GLU A 289 7.59 14.36 80.86
C GLU A 289 7.79 15.01 79.49
N SER A 290 8.69 15.99 79.40
CA SER A 290 9.13 16.58 78.12
C SER A 290 9.76 15.53 77.20
N MET A 291 10.68 14.70 77.71
CA MET A 291 11.30 13.63 76.92
C MET A 291 10.29 12.58 76.44
N HIS A 292 9.37 12.15 77.31
CA HIS A 292 8.28 11.25 76.93
C HIS A 292 7.42 11.83 75.80
N THR A 293 7.13 13.13 75.85
CA THR A 293 6.35 13.82 74.80
C THR A 293 7.09 13.85 73.46
N VAL A 294 8.40 14.06 73.47
CA VAL A 294 9.23 14.03 72.25
C VAL A 294 9.25 12.64 71.63
N VAL A 295 9.47 11.60 72.44
CA VAL A 295 9.48 10.20 71.96
C VAL A 295 8.11 9.82 71.40
N PHE A 296 7.02 10.19 72.08
CA PHE A 296 5.66 9.92 71.61
C PHE A 296 5.36 10.59 70.26
N ASN A 297 5.75 11.86 70.09
CA ASN A 297 5.55 12.58 68.83
C ASN A 297 6.37 11.96 67.68
N LEU A 298 7.59 11.47 67.95
CA LEU A 298 8.40 10.77 66.96
C LEU A 298 7.80 9.42 66.56
N GLU A 299 7.29 8.64 67.53
CA GLU A 299 6.59 7.38 67.26
C GLU A 299 5.33 7.61 66.43
N GLN A 300 4.54 8.64 66.75
CA GLN A 300 3.36 9.01 65.95
C GLN A 300 3.74 9.41 64.52
N ARG A 301 4.79 10.23 64.35
CA ARG A 301 5.29 10.63 63.02
C ARG A 301 5.77 9.43 62.19
N MET A 302 6.40 8.44 62.83
CA MET A 302 6.78 7.21 62.13
C MET A 302 5.54 6.42 61.66
N CYS A 303 4.50 6.31 62.49
CA CYS A 303 3.25 5.64 62.10
C CYS A 303 2.60 6.33 60.90
N GLU A 304 2.52 7.67 60.89
CA GLU A 304 2.00 8.46 59.76
C GLU A 304 2.80 8.18 58.47
N MET A 305 4.15 8.14 58.55
CA MET A 305 4.97 7.77 57.39
C MET A 305 4.74 6.35 56.88
N TYR A 306 4.48 5.38 57.76
CA TYR A 306 4.19 4.00 57.33
C TYR A 306 2.86 3.91 56.58
N GLU A 307 1.84 4.63 57.02
CA GLU A 307 0.55 4.71 56.31
C GLU A 307 0.71 5.37 54.93
N GLU A 308 1.52 6.44 54.83
CA GLU A 308 1.83 7.06 53.55
C GLU A 308 2.59 6.11 52.62
N LEU A 309 3.58 5.37 53.13
CA LEU A 309 4.33 4.38 52.36
C LEU A 309 3.44 3.25 51.84
N ASP A 310 2.50 2.76 52.64
CA ASP A 310 1.54 1.73 52.22
C ASP A 310 0.59 2.26 51.13
N CYS A 311 0.12 3.51 51.26
CA CYS A 311 -0.68 4.17 50.24
C CYS A 311 0.08 4.30 48.91
N VAL A 312 1.37 4.67 48.95
CA VAL A 312 2.18 4.74 47.74
C VAL A 312 2.44 3.35 47.17
N GLY A 313 2.69 2.35 48.01
CA GLY A 313 2.87 0.95 47.61
C GLY A 313 1.65 0.41 46.85
N GLN A 314 0.44 0.68 47.33
CA GLN A 314 -0.80 0.31 46.64
C GLN A 314 -0.93 1.00 45.28
N ARG A 315 -0.68 2.31 45.19
CA ARG A 315 -0.69 3.03 43.91
C ARG A 315 0.35 2.49 42.93
N CYS A 316 1.53 2.08 43.39
CA CYS A 316 2.54 1.45 42.54
C CYS A 316 2.05 0.12 41.94
N LEU A 317 1.30 -0.68 42.71
CA LEU A 317 0.69 -1.93 42.21
C LEU A 317 -0.40 -1.64 41.17
N GLU A 318 -1.23 -0.62 41.37
CA GLU A 318 -2.23 -0.18 40.39
C GLU A 318 -1.56 0.25 39.08
N TYR A 319 -0.52 1.08 39.13
CA TYR A 319 0.24 1.48 37.93
C TYR A 319 0.91 0.29 37.23
N GLN A 320 1.36 -0.71 37.99
CA GLN A 320 1.91 -1.93 37.42
C GLN A 320 0.85 -2.75 36.68
N ALA A 321 -0.37 -2.85 37.23
CA ALA A 321 -1.49 -3.52 36.57
C ALA A 321 -1.92 -2.76 35.30
N GLU A 322 -2.00 -1.43 35.33
CA GLU A 322 -2.28 -0.60 34.15
C GLU A 322 -1.19 -0.78 33.08
N ALA A 323 0.09 -0.76 33.46
CA ALA A 323 1.20 -0.98 32.54
C ALA A 323 1.14 -2.36 31.87
N GLN A 324 0.70 -3.40 32.59
CA GLN A 324 0.47 -4.72 32.00
C GLN A 324 -0.71 -4.70 31.00
N GLY A 325 -1.79 -3.98 31.31
CA GLY A 325 -2.91 -3.77 30.39
C GLY A 325 -2.46 -3.12 29.07
N TYR A 326 -1.64 -2.07 29.15
CA TYR A 326 -1.07 -1.43 27.96
C TYR A 326 -0.15 -2.36 27.15
N GLN A 327 0.62 -3.25 27.79
CA GLN A 327 1.44 -4.23 27.06
C GLN A 327 0.59 -5.22 26.24
N VAL A 328 -0.56 -5.64 26.76
CA VAL A 328 -1.48 -6.51 26.02
C VAL A 328 -2.03 -5.79 24.79
N GLN A 329 -2.51 -4.55 24.96
CA GLN A 329 -2.96 -3.72 23.84
C GLN A 329 -1.86 -3.51 22.79
N LEU A 330 -0.61 -3.28 23.24
CA LEU A 330 0.53 -3.12 22.33
C LEU A 330 0.74 -4.37 21.48
N ARG A 331 0.69 -5.57 22.08
CA ARG A 331 0.79 -6.84 21.36
C ARG A 331 -0.36 -7.04 20.36
N GLU A 332 -1.59 -6.69 20.72
CA GLU A 332 -2.73 -6.75 19.80
C GLU A 332 -2.52 -5.81 18.60
N THR A 333 -2.04 -4.58 18.84
CA THR A 333 -1.73 -3.63 17.75
C THR A 333 -0.57 -4.10 16.87
N GLU A 334 0.45 -4.77 17.43
CA GLU A 334 1.54 -5.38 16.65
C GLU A 334 1.03 -6.52 15.75
N VAL A 335 0.13 -7.37 16.25
CA VAL A 335 -0.48 -8.45 15.46
C VAL A 335 -1.31 -7.86 14.33
N LEU A 336 -2.14 -6.84 14.61
CA LEU A 336 -2.89 -6.13 13.57
C LEU A 336 -1.96 -5.47 12.55
N SER A 337 -0.85 -4.86 12.99
CA SER A 337 0.13 -4.26 12.09
C SER A 337 0.78 -5.30 11.17
N ARG A 338 1.13 -6.49 11.68
CA ARG A 338 1.67 -7.58 10.84
C ARG A 338 0.65 -8.07 9.83
N ASN A 339 -0.59 -8.31 10.27
CA ASN A 339 -1.67 -8.73 9.36
C ASN A 339 -1.92 -7.69 8.25
N LEU A 340 -1.84 -6.39 8.57
CA LEU A 340 -1.94 -5.33 7.57
C LEU A 340 -0.74 -5.32 6.62
N GLN A 341 0.48 -5.51 7.12
CA GLN A 341 1.67 -5.63 6.26
C GLN A 341 1.58 -6.83 5.31
N GLU A 342 1.15 -8.00 5.78
CA GLU A 342 0.94 -9.18 4.93
C GLU A 342 -0.09 -8.91 3.84
N ARG A 343 -1.21 -8.23 4.16
CA ARG A 343 -2.21 -7.84 3.17
C ARG A 343 -1.69 -6.84 2.15
N VAL A 344 -0.86 -5.88 2.58
CA VAL A 344 -0.22 -4.93 1.66
C VAL A 344 0.73 -5.65 0.71
N CYS A 345 1.56 -6.59 1.21
CA CYS A 345 2.41 -7.41 0.35
C CYS A 345 1.62 -8.20 -0.70
N CYS A 346 0.51 -8.84 -0.31
CA CYS A 346 -0.36 -9.55 -1.25
C CYS A 346 -0.98 -8.61 -2.31
N LEU A 347 -1.33 -7.38 -1.93
CA LEU A 347 -1.84 -6.38 -2.87
C LEU A 347 -0.77 -5.90 -3.84
N GLU A 348 0.48 -5.71 -3.40
CA GLU A 348 1.59 -5.36 -4.28
C GLU A 348 1.90 -6.48 -5.29
N GLU A 349 1.81 -7.75 -4.88
CA GLU A 349 1.97 -8.88 -5.80
C GLU A 349 0.87 -8.90 -6.87
N THR A 350 -0.40 -8.71 -6.49
CA THR A 350 -1.49 -8.64 -7.46
C THR A 350 -1.40 -7.40 -8.37
N GLU A 351 -0.91 -6.26 -7.88
CA GLU A 351 -0.60 -5.09 -8.74
C GLU A 351 0.53 -5.39 -9.73
N ARG A 352 1.57 -6.13 -9.34
CA ARG A 352 2.65 -6.54 -10.26
C ARG A 352 2.15 -7.51 -11.32
N GLU A 353 1.31 -8.48 -10.95
CA GLU A 353 0.68 -9.41 -11.89
C GLU A 353 -0.19 -8.66 -12.90
N ALA A 354 -1.08 -7.77 -12.43
CA ALA A 354 -1.91 -6.93 -13.29
C ALA A 354 -1.09 -5.98 -14.19
N ALA A 355 0.04 -5.46 -13.70
CA ALA A 355 0.96 -4.66 -14.50
C ALA A 355 1.63 -5.50 -15.61
N SER A 356 1.99 -6.75 -15.30
CA SER A 356 2.56 -7.67 -16.30
C SER A 356 1.54 -8.03 -17.38
N GLU A 357 0.29 -8.30 -17.01
CA GLU A 357 -0.79 -8.56 -17.95
C GLU A 357 -1.04 -7.35 -18.86
N ASN A 358 -1.11 -6.15 -18.29
CA ASN A 358 -1.24 -4.91 -19.06
C ASN A 358 -0.08 -4.68 -20.05
N ALA A 359 1.15 -5.05 -19.67
CA ALA A 359 2.29 -4.98 -20.58
C ALA A 359 2.11 -5.94 -21.78
N THR A 360 1.68 -7.18 -21.54
CA THR A 360 1.41 -8.15 -22.62
C THR A 360 0.25 -7.72 -23.54
N LEU A 361 -0.80 -7.11 -22.98
CA LEU A 361 -1.91 -6.56 -23.77
C LEU A 361 -1.46 -5.39 -24.64
N THR A 362 -0.60 -4.52 -24.10
CA THR A 362 -0.04 -3.38 -24.84
C THR A 362 0.82 -3.87 -26.01
N GLU A 363 1.63 -4.91 -25.81
CA GLU A 363 2.42 -5.54 -26.86
C GLU A 363 1.52 -6.12 -27.97
N ARG A 364 0.48 -6.88 -27.60
CA ARG A 364 -0.52 -7.42 -28.54
C ARG A 364 -1.24 -6.35 -29.35
N VAL A 365 -1.64 -5.23 -28.72
CA VAL A 365 -2.24 -4.09 -29.43
C VAL A 365 -1.23 -3.43 -30.37
N GLY A 366 0.04 -3.35 -29.96
CA GLY A 366 1.14 -2.89 -30.81
C GLY A 366 1.33 -3.77 -32.05
N GLU A 367 1.33 -5.09 -31.89
CA GLU A 367 1.39 -6.05 -33.00
C GLU A 367 0.21 -5.93 -33.94
N GLN A 368 -1.02 -5.89 -33.42
CA GLN A 368 -2.22 -5.67 -34.24
C GLN A 368 -2.15 -4.36 -35.03
N THR A 369 -1.68 -3.28 -34.40
CA THR A 369 -1.51 -1.99 -35.07
C THR A 369 -0.49 -2.06 -36.20
N ARG A 370 0.60 -2.81 -36.03
CA ARG A 370 1.59 -3.05 -37.10
C ARG A 370 0.98 -3.85 -38.25
N LEU A 371 0.21 -4.90 -37.96
CA LEU A 371 -0.49 -5.69 -38.98
C LEU A 371 -1.50 -4.85 -39.76
N PHE A 372 -2.29 -4.00 -39.08
CA PHE A 372 -3.20 -3.08 -39.75
C PHE A 372 -2.49 -2.08 -40.67
N ARG A 373 -1.30 -1.59 -40.26
CA ARG A 373 -0.49 -0.71 -41.10
C ARG A 373 0.01 -1.44 -42.35
N GLN A 374 0.53 -2.67 -42.20
CA GLN A 374 0.99 -3.48 -43.32
C GLN A 374 -0.15 -3.79 -44.31
N LEU A 375 -1.33 -4.16 -43.80
CA LEU A 375 -2.50 -4.44 -44.63
C LEU A 375 -2.94 -3.18 -45.40
N ARG A 376 -2.87 -2.01 -44.77
CA ARG A 376 -3.18 -0.74 -45.43
C ARG A 376 -2.18 -0.41 -46.53
N GLU A 377 -0.88 -0.60 -46.27
CA GLU A 377 0.18 -0.40 -47.28
C GLU A 377 0.01 -1.35 -48.48
N GLN A 378 -0.36 -2.61 -48.23
CA GLN A 378 -0.68 -3.58 -49.29
C GLN A 378 -1.89 -3.13 -50.12
N HIS A 379 -2.96 -2.71 -49.45
CA HIS A 379 -4.16 -2.23 -50.13
C HIS A 379 -3.91 -0.95 -50.95
N ASP A 380 -3.12 -0.01 -50.42
CA ASP A 380 -2.74 1.21 -51.15
C ASP A 380 -1.86 0.88 -52.37
N ALA A 381 -0.98 -0.13 -52.27
CA ALA A 381 -0.19 -0.63 -53.39
C ALA A 381 -1.07 -1.30 -54.46
N GLU A 382 -2.06 -2.10 -54.07
CA GLU A 382 -3.03 -2.71 -54.99
C GLU A 382 -3.85 -1.65 -55.74
N ILE A 383 -4.34 -0.62 -55.03
CA ILE A 383 -5.03 0.52 -55.66
C ILE A 383 -4.13 1.21 -56.68
N TYR A 384 -2.84 1.39 -56.37
CA TYR A 384 -1.89 2.01 -57.29
C TYR A 384 -1.71 1.18 -58.57
N VAL A 385 -1.55 -0.14 -58.46
CA VAL A 385 -1.44 -1.05 -59.61
C VAL A 385 -2.71 -0.99 -60.46
N LEU A 386 -3.89 -1.05 -59.83
CA LEU A 386 -5.18 -0.97 -60.54
C LEU A 386 -5.34 0.34 -61.31
N ARG A 387 -4.85 1.47 -60.75
CA ARG A 387 -4.83 2.76 -61.47
C ARG A 387 -3.92 2.72 -62.69
N GLN A 388 -2.72 2.16 -62.57
CA GLN A 388 -1.83 2.02 -63.73
C GLN A 388 -2.42 1.14 -64.82
N GLU A 389 -3.07 0.02 -64.45
CA GLU A 389 -3.77 -0.82 -65.43
C GLU A 389 -4.92 -0.09 -66.12
N GLN A 390 -5.65 0.75 -65.40
CA GLN A 390 -6.72 1.56 -65.96
C GLN A 390 -6.17 2.62 -66.92
N GLU A 391 -5.10 3.34 -66.55
CA GLU A 391 -4.43 4.31 -67.41
C GLU A 391 -3.90 3.64 -68.69
N ALA A 392 -3.30 2.45 -68.57
CA ALA A 392 -2.83 1.68 -69.72
C ALA A 392 -3.99 1.28 -70.65
N LYS A 393 -5.13 0.86 -70.09
CA LYS A 393 -6.36 0.58 -70.88
C LYS A 393 -6.87 1.83 -71.60
N GLU A 394 -6.89 2.98 -70.93
CA GLU A 394 -7.32 4.25 -71.53
C GLU A 394 -6.37 4.73 -72.64
N VAL A 395 -5.07 4.48 -72.52
CA VAL A 395 -4.09 4.73 -73.61
C VAL A 395 -4.36 3.79 -74.79
N ALA A 396 -4.52 2.49 -74.54
CA ALA A 396 -4.80 1.52 -75.59
C ALA A 396 -6.11 1.82 -76.34
N ASP A 397 -7.16 2.24 -75.63
CA ASP A 397 -8.43 2.66 -76.22
C ASP A 397 -8.30 3.93 -77.07
N ARG A 398 -7.44 4.88 -76.67
CA ARG A 398 -7.13 6.07 -77.47
C ARG A 398 -6.41 5.70 -78.75
N GLU A 399 -5.38 4.85 -78.68
CA GLU A 399 -4.67 4.37 -79.87
C GLU A 399 -5.60 3.60 -80.83
N LEU A 400 -6.51 2.79 -80.29
CA LEU A 400 -7.50 2.07 -81.10
C LEU A 400 -8.44 3.05 -81.83
N LYS A 401 -8.92 4.09 -81.14
CA LYS A 401 -9.76 5.14 -81.74
C LYS A 401 -9.01 5.92 -82.82
N GLU A 402 -7.73 6.24 -82.61
CA GLU A 402 -6.89 6.90 -83.61
C GLU A 402 -6.67 6.03 -84.84
N LYS A 403 -6.36 4.73 -84.66
CA LYS A 403 -6.26 3.76 -85.76
C LYS A 403 -7.58 3.63 -86.54
N GLN A 404 -8.71 3.59 -85.84
CA GLN A 404 -10.03 3.57 -86.48
C GLN A 404 -10.30 4.85 -87.28
N LYS A 405 -9.93 6.01 -86.75
CA LYS A 405 -10.06 7.30 -87.46
C LYS A 405 -9.20 7.35 -88.71
N ALA A 406 -7.93 6.95 -88.62
CA ALA A 406 -7.01 6.88 -89.75
C ALA A 406 -7.51 5.90 -90.84
N MET A 407 -8.05 4.75 -90.44
CA MET A 407 -8.67 3.80 -91.37
C MET A 407 -9.89 4.40 -92.07
N GLN A 408 -10.75 5.13 -91.35
CA GLN A 408 -11.91 5.83 -91.94
C GLN A 408 -11.48 6.93 -92.92
N GLU A 409 -10.43 7.70 -92.62
CA GLU A 409 -9.87 8.71 -93.52
C GLU A 409 -9.27 8.07 -94.78
N ASN A 410 -8.54 6.96 -94.65
CA ASN A 410 -8.03 6.18 -95.78
C ASN A 410 -9.17 5.63 -96.65
N MET A 411 -10.24 5.10 -96.05
CA MET A 411 -11.42 4.64 -96.79
C MET A 411 -12.12 5.78 -97.55
N LYS A 412 -12.26 6.96 -96.94
CA LYS A 412 -12.83 8.14 -97.60
C LYS A 412 -11.99 8.56 -98.81
N SER A 413 -10.67 8.65 -98.64
CA SER A 413 -9.74 8.96 -99.73
C SER A 413 -9.82 7.94 -100.87
N LEU A 414 -9.91 6.64 -100.54
CA LEU A 414 -10.07 5.58 -101.55
C LEU A 414 -11.39 5.74 -102.31
N VAL A 415 -12.51 5.99 -101.62
CA VAL A 415 -13.82 6.22 -102.25
C VAL A 415 -13.80 7.45 -103.16
N GLU A 416 -13.16 8.56 -102.75
CA GLU A 416 -12.99 9.74 -103.59
C GLU A 416 -12.14 9.44 -104.83
N SER A 417 -11.08 8.64 -104.70
CA SER A 417 -10.25 8.24 -105.84
C SER A 417 -11.00 7.35 -106.84
N LEU A 418 -11.89 6.47 -106.35
CA LEU A 418 -12.74 5.62 -107.18
C LEU A 418 -13.78 6.45 -107.92
N LYS A 419 -14.43 7.41 -107.24
CA LYS A 419 -15.36 8.36 -107.89
C LYS A 419 -14.70 9.13 -109.03
N LYS A 420 -13.48 9.63 -108.81
CA LYS A 420 -12.69 10.30 -109.88
C LYS A 420 -12.39 9.37 -111.05
N LYS A 421 -12.08 8.09 -110.78
CA LYS A 421 -11.87 7.10 -111.84
C LYS A 421 -13.16 6.81 -112.61
N ASP A 422 -14.30 6.69 -111.92
CA ASP A 422 -15.61 6.49 -112.57
C ASP A 422 -16.00 7.69 -113.44
N GLU A 423 -15.70 8.92 -112.99
CA GLU A 423 -15.87 10.15 -113.77
C GLU A 423 -15.01 10.12 -115.05
N LEU A 424 -13.72 9.78 -114.94
CA LEU A 424 -12.82 9.65 -116.10
C LEU A 424 -13.24 8.53 -117.06
N VAL A 425 -13.71 7.39 -116.54
CA VAL A 425 -14.25 6.30 -117.37
C VAL A 425 -15.51 6.78 -118.10
N SER A 426 -16.39 7.49 -117.41
CA SER A 426 -17.61 8.07 -118.00
C SER A 426 -17.30 9.11 -119.08
N GLU A 427 -16.25 9.92 -118.92
CA GLU A 427 -15.76 10.85 -119.94
C GLU A 427 -15.17 10.11 -121.16
N ASN A 428 -14.34 9.10 -120.93
CA ASN A 428 -13.78 8.28 -122.01
C ASN A 428 -14.85 7.55 -122.82
N ILE A 429 -15.92 7.06 -122.17
CA ILE A 429 -17.07 6.45 -122.86
C ILE A 429 -17.83 7.47 -123.71
N LYS A 430 -17.89 8.76 -123.31
CA LYS A 430 -18.54 9.81 -124.11
C LYS A 430 -17.71 10.24 -125.33
N LEU A 431 -16.39 10.06 -125.28
CA LEU A 431 -15.47 10.41 -126.37
C LEU A 431 -15.36 9.32 -127.45
N ALA A 432 -15.61 8.06 -127.08
CA ALA A 432 -15.70 6.92 -127.99
C ALA A 432 -17.07 6.85 -128.67
#